data_AF-A0A1C6E3A1-F1
#
_entry.id   AF-A0A1C6E3A1-F1
#
_cell.length_a   1.000
_cell.length_b   1.000
_cell.length_c   1.000
_cell.angle_alpha   90.00
_cell.angle_beta   90.00
_cell.angle_gamma   90.00
#
_symmetry.space_group_name_H-M   'P 1'
#
loop_
_entity.id
_entity.type
_entity.pdbx_description
1 polymer ?
#
loop_
_entity_poly.entity_id
_entity_poly.type
_entity_poly.pdbx_seq_one_letter_code
_entity_poly.pdbx_strand_id
1 'polypeptide(L)'
;MIKQFLKHKCNSKIKLFIAVICMFALVMSVSGCGNGNSGSDNTNATQSTVATYKVNRGEFDWSGNEYTSVLPNQKEWNVSQYLIDDSRKCCSVIIDNSDLESTKQYVKSLEKTGVSTVKSQVTDDKKNPILNYLGESDSYDISISYTGGITTISITKTK
;
A
#
# COMPACT_ATOMS: atom_id res chain seq x y z
N MET A 1 -21.75 21.74 -14.76
CA MET A 1 -21.06 20.50 -15.20
C MET A 1 -19.90 20.07 -14.28
N ILE A 2 -19.94 20.31 -12.96
CA ILE A 2 -18.81 20.02 -12.04
C ILE A 2 -18.99 18.69 -11.28
N LYS A 3 -20.23 18.17 -11.16
CA LYS A 3 -20.54 16.97 -10.36
C LYS A 3 -20.04 15.64 -10.97
N GLN A 4 -19.83 15.56 -12.28
CA GLN A 4 -19.37 14.31 -12.91
C GLN A 4 -17.85 14.10 -12.83
N PHE A 5 -17.05 15.18 -12.77
CA PHE A 5 -15.59 15.08 -12.66
C PHE A 5 -15.11 14.54 -11.30
N LEU A 6 -15.76 14.96 -10.20
CA LEU A 6 -15.47 14.43 -8.86
C LEU A 6 -15.80 12.94 -8.72
N LYS A 7 -16.88 12.48 -9.37
CA LYS A 7 -17.32 11.08 -9.30
C LYS A 7 -16.37 10.14 -10.03
N HIS A 8 -15.75 10.60 -11.13
CA HIS A 8 -14.80 9.80 -11.90
C HIS A 8 -13.41 9.73 -11.23
N LYS A 9 -12.95 10.84 -10.63
CA LYS A 9 -11.67 10.90 -9.90
C LYS A 9 -11.71 10.03 -8.64
N CYS A 10 -12.82 10.07 -7.89
CA CYS A 10 -13.03 9.22 -6.72
C CYS A 10 -13.10 7.72 -7.08
N ASN A 11 -13.78 7.36 -8.19
CA ASN A 11 -13.87 5.96 -8.64
C ASN A 11 -12.53 5.39 -9.14
N SER A 12 -11.69 6.17 -9.82
CA SER A 12 -10.38 5.69 -10.29
C SER A 12 -9.41 5.50 -9.12
N LYS A 13 -9.45 6.41 -8.12
CA LYS A 13 -8.61 6.32 -6.92
C LYS A 13 -9.01 5.16 -6.01
N ILE A 14 -10.32 4.88 -5.87
CA ILE A 14 -10.82 3.69 -5.16
C ILE A 14 -10.40 2.39 -5.86
N LYS A 15 -10.39 2.36 -7.20
CA LYS A 15 -9.88 1.22 -7.97
C LYS A 15 -8.38 1.00 -7.77
N LEU A 16 -7.58 2.06 -7.67
CA LEU A 16 -6.16 1.98 -7.31
C LEU A 16 -5.96 1.48 -5.88
N PHE A 17 -6.78 1.96 -4.93
CA PHE A 17 -6.78 1.54 -3.53
C PHE A 17 -7.07 0.03 -3.37
N ILE A 18 -8.09 -0.46 -4.08
CA ILE A 18 -8.42 -1.89 -4.12
C ILE A 18 -7.30 -2.67 -4.84
N ALA A 19 -6.76 -2.16 -5.95
CA ALA A 19 -5.71 -2.85 -6.70
C ALA A 19 -4.43 -3.02 -5.87
N VAL A 20 -3.98 -2.00 -5.13
CA VAL A 20 -2.77 -2.04 -4.30
C VAL A 20 -2.95 -2.99 -3.11
N ILE A 21 -4.10 -2.95 -2.43
CA ILE A 21 -4.44 -3.88 -1.34
C ILE A 21 -4.55 -5.32 -1.85
N CYS A 22 -5.19 -5.54 -3.00
CA CYS A 22 -5.31 -6.86 -3.63
C CYS A 22 -3.96 -7.41 -4.13
N MET A 23 -3.02 -6.55 -4.53
CA MET A 23 -1.70 -6.97 -5.00
C MET A 23 -0.90 -7.68 -3.88
N PHE A 24 -1.07 -7.28 -2.63
CA PHE A 24 -0.41 -7.94 -1.48
C PHE A 24 -1.18 -9.15 -0.92
N ALA A 25 -2.51 -9.17 -1.02
CA ALA A 25 -3.30 -10.36 -0.68
C ALA A 25 -2.93 -11.58 -1.54
N LEU A 26 -2.56 -11.37 -2.81
CA LEU A 26 -2.09 -12.42 -3.71
C LEU A 26 -0.71 -12.99 -3.31
N VAL A 27 0.21 -12.16 -2.80
CA VAL A 27 1.56 -12.61 -2.44
C VAL A 27 1.58 -13.47 -1.17
N MET A 28 0.59 -13.34 -0.29
CA MET A 28 0.43 -14.24 0.87
C MET A 28 -0.26 -15.58 0.53
N SER A 29 -0.78 -15.74 -0.70
CA SER A 29 -1.48 -16.96 -1.14
C SER A 29 -0.60 -18.00 -1.87
N VAL A 30 0.69 -17.72 -2.10
CA VAL A 30 1.62 -18.67 -2.76
C VAL A 30 2.29 -19.69 -1.83
N SER A 31 1.75 -19.90 -0.62
CA SER A 31 2.16 -21.02 0.25
C SER A 31 0.99 -21.97 0.54
N GLY A 32 0.31 -22.45 -0.50
CA GLY A 32 -0.73 -23.46 -0.35
C GLY A 32 -1.44 -23.87 -1.64
N CYS A 33 -0.79 -24.68 -2.47
CA CYS A 33 -1.37 -25.78 -3.27
C CYS A 33 -0.22 -26.38 -4.10
N GLY A 34 0.17 -27.64 -3.95
CA GLY A 34 -0.72 -28.80 -4.07
C GLY A 34 -0.74 -29.23 -5.53
N ASN A 35 0.13 -30.19 -5.84
CA ASN A 35 0.26 -30.97 -7.09
C ASN A 35 -1.02 -31.04 -7.95
N GLY A 36 -0.97 -30.57 -9.20
CA GLY A 36 -2.08 -30.66 -10.15
C GLY A 36 -1.66 -30.36 -11.59
N ASN A 37 -1.32 -31.42 -12.32
CA ASN A 37 -1.11 -31.45 -13.77
C ASN A 37 -2.40 -31.09 -14.53
N SER A 38 -2.34 -30.11 -15.45
CA SER A 38 -3.17 -30.05 -16.67
C SER A 38 -2.69 -28.90 -17.55
N GLY A 39 -2.09 -29.24 -18.68
CA GLY A 39 -1.75 -28.29 -19.73
C GLY A 39 -2.98 -27.79 -20.50
N SER A 40 -2.88 -26.59 -21.05
CA SER A 40 -3.23 -26.30 -22.44
C SER A 40 -2.70 -24.92 -22.80
N ASP A 41 -1.94 -24.89 -23.89
CA ASP A 41 -1.41 -23.70 -24.52
C ASP A 41 -2.54 -22.83 -25.10
N ASN A 42 -2.45 -21.52 -24.87
CA ASN A 42 -2.98 -20.52 -25.79
C ASN A 42 -2.10 -19.27 -25.70
N THR A 43 -1.09 -19.25 -26.55
CA THR A 43 -0.22 -18.11 -26.86
C THR A 43 -1.00 -17.06 -27.65
N ASN A 44 -1.82 -16.28 -26.95
CA ASN A 44 -2.10 -14.91 -27.37
C ASN A 44 -1.20 -14.00 -26.54
N ALA A 45 -0.09 -13.58 -27.14
CA ALA A 45 0.84 -12.61 -26.59
C ALA A 45 0.16 -11.23 -26.50
N THR A 46 -0.74 -11.09 -25.52
CA THR A 46 -1.02 -9.79 -24.91
C THR A 46 0.29 -9.40 -24.26
N GLN A 47 0.90 -8.33 -24.73
CA GLN A 47 2.14 -7.78 -24.22
C GLN A 47 2.00 -7.59 -22.70
N SER A 48 2.43 -8.61 -21.95
CA SER A 48 2.54 -8.56 -20.50
C SER A 48 3.69 -7.61 -20.27
N THR A 49 3.37 -6.34 -20.06
CA THR A 49 4.25 -5.44 -19.33
C THR A 49 4.39 -6.05 -17.94
N VAL A 50 5.28 -7.05 -17.82
CA VAL A 50 5.75 -7.56 -16.55
C VAL A 50 6.44 -6.37 -15.90
N ALA A 51 5.67 -5.61 -15.12
CA ALA A 51 6.20 -4.56 -14.28
C ALA A 51 7.33 -5.21 -13.48
N THR A 52 8.56 -4.82 -13.77
CA THR A 52 9.74 -5.39 -13.10
C THR A 52 9.82 -4.74 -11.73
N TYR A 53 8.93 -5.16 -10.83
CA TYR A 53 8.90 -4.62 -9.48
C TYR A 53 9.95 -5.35 -8.65
N LYS A 54 10.90 -4.61 -8.09
CA LYS A 54 11.92 -5.17 -7.19
C LYS A 54 11.33 -5.19 -5.78
N VAL A 55 11.01 -6.38 -5.29
CA VAL A 55 10.73 -6.59 -3.86
C VAL A 55 12.06 -6.73 -3.15
N ASN A 56 12.38 -5.76 -2.30
CA ASN A 56 13.56 -5.78 -1.46
C ASN A 56 13.17 -6.25 -0.05
N ARG A 57 14.06 -6.99 0.61
CA ARG A 57 13.88 -7.45 2.00
C ARG A 57 14.90 -6.76 2.89
N GLY A 58 14.50 -6.38 4.09
CA GLY A 58 15.40 -5.79 5.10
C GLY A 58 15.52 -4.27 5.02
N GLU A 59 16.72 -3.75 5.33
CA GLU A 59 16.98 -2.32 5.59
C GLU A 59 16.36 -1.40 4.54
N PHE A 60 15.53 -0.47 5.03
CA PHE A 60 14.86 0.55 4.24
C PHE A 60 15.25 1.92 4.79
N ASP A 61 15.94 2.73 3.99
CA ASP A 61 16.26 4.10 4.36
C ASP A 61 15.03 5.00 4.17
N TRP A 62 14.24 5.12 5.24
CA TRP A 62 13.03 5.92 5.25
C TRP A 62 13.28 7.39 4.92
N SER A 63 14.36 7.96 5.46
CA SER A 63 14.69 9.37 5.30
C SER A 63 15.33 9.71 3.96
N GLY A 64 16.13 8.81 3.39
CA GLY A 64 16.78 8.99 2.10
C GLY A 64 15.93 8.57 0.90
N ASN A 65 14.79 7.89 1.12
CA ASN A 65 13.92 7.45 0.05
C ASN A 65 13.01 8.58 -0.47
N GLU A 66 12.93 8.72 -1.79
CA GLU A 66 12.22 9.82 -2.45
C GLU A 66 10.69 9.85 -2.25
N TYR A 67 10.09 8.76 -1.76
CA TYR A 67 8.66 8.62 -1.50
C TYR A 67 8.32 8.87 -0.03
N THR A 68 9.25 8.56 0.89
CA THR A 68 9.02 8.60 2.34
C THR A 68 9.75 9.75 3.05
N SER A 69 10.70 10.41 2.40
CA SER A 69 11.54 11.48 2.99
C SER A 69 10.76 12.69 3.53
N VAL A 70 9.59 12.98 2.95
CA VAL A 70 8.69 14.07 3.37
C VAL A 70 7.64 13.62 4.38
N LEU A 71 7.59 12.33 4.71
CA LEU A 71 6.67 11.76 5.68
C LEU A 71 7.32 11.72 7.07
N PRO A 72 6.52 11.63 8.15
CA PRO A 72 7.05 11.36 9.47
C PRO A 72 7.97 10.13 9.42
N ASN A 73 9.17 10.29 9.95
CA ASN A 73 10.16 9.21 9.99
C ASN A 73 9.79 8.22 11.09
N GLN A 74 9.81 6.93 10.79
CA GLN A 74 9.42 5.88 11.71
C GLN A 74 10.56 4.86 11.91
N LYS A 75 11.55 5.28 12.71
CA LYS A 75 12.79 4.52 12.98
C LYS A 75 12.59 3.26 13.82
N GLU A 76 11.48 3.18 14.57
CA GLU A 76 11.20 2.05 15.47
C GLU A 76 10.58 0.85 14.75
N TRP A 77 10.16 1.02 13.50
CA TRP A 77 9.52 -0.04 12.74
C TRP A 77 10.52 -0.86 11.93
N ASN A 78 10.41 -2.18 12.08
CA ASN A 78 11.18 -3.13 11.30
C ASN A 78 10.52 -3.35 9.95
N VAL A 79 11.02 -2.65 8.93
CA VAL A 79 10.60 -2.90 7.55
C VAL A 79 11.06 -4.29 7.14
N SER A 80 10.10 -5.19 6.88
CA SER A 80 10.38 -6.55 6.45
C SER A 80 10.60 -6.60 4.94
N GLN A 81 9.77 -5.85 4.21
CA GLN A 81 9.77 -5.82 2.76
C GLN A 81 9.39 -4.43 2.26
N TYR A 82 9.94 -4.05 1.12
CA TYR A 82 9.45 -2.88 0.41
C TYR A 82 9.53 -3.07 -1.10
N LEU A 83 8.71 -2.28 -1.78
CA LEU A 83 8.52 -2.25 -3.21
C LEU A 83 8.73 -0.82 -3.68
N ILE A 84 9.47 -0.65 -4.77
CA ILE A 84 9.51 0.60 -5.52
C ILE A 84 9.16 0.27 -6.97
N ASP A 85 8.15 0.95 -7.48
CA ASP A 85 7.72 0.92 -8.87
C ASP A 85 7.72 2.34 -9.42
N ASP A 86 8.87 2.74 -9.99
CA ASP A 86 9.06 4.09 -10.55
C ASP A 86 8.16 4.34 -11.76
N SER A 87 7.76 3.29 -12.49
CA SER A 87 6.84 3.42 -13.63
C SER A 87 5.46 3.90 -13.18
N ARG A 88 5.04 3.48 -11.99
CA ARG A 88 3.80 3.89 -11.34
C ARG A 88 4.00 5.00 -10.31
N LYS A 89 5.24 5.46 -10.15
CA LYS A 89 5.66 6.40 -9.11
C LYS A 89 5.13 5.99 -7.73
N CYS A 90 5.31 4.72 -7.40
CA CYS A 90 4.75 4.11 -6.19
C CYS A 90 5.84 3.47 -5.34
N CYS A 91 5.75 3.68 -4.03
CA CYS A 91 6.48 2.92 -3.03
C CYS A 91 5.49 2.21 -2.11
N SER A 92 5.75 0.96 -1.77
CA SER A 92 5.01 0.24 -0.72
C SER A 92 5.97 -0.36 0.27
N VAL A 93 5.67 -0.24 1.56
CA VAL A 93 6.49 -0.70 2.66
C VAL A 93 5.65 -1.61 3.54
N ILE A 94 6.17 -2.79 3.88
CA ILE A 94 5.58 -3.74 4.80
C ILE A 94 6.41 -3.73 6.09
N ILE A 95 5.72 -3.52 7.20
CA ILE A 95 6.28 -3.54 8.55
C ILE A 95 5.67 -4.74 9.29
N ASP A 96 6.54 -5.69 9.65
CA ASP A 96 6.16 -6.83 10.47
C ASP A 96 6.25 -6.45 11.96
N ASN A 97 5.51 -7.17 12.81
CA ASN A 97 5.49 -6.97 14.26
C ASN A 97 5.13 -5.53 14.68
N SER A 98 4.34 -4.85 13.86
CA SER A 98 3.67 -3.61 14.23
C SER A 98 2.44 -3.87 15.10
N ASP A 99 1.90 -2.84 15.72
CA ASP A 99 0.65 -2.92 16.47
C ASP A 99 -0.35 -1.84 16.00
N LEU A 100 -1.62 -2.07 16.34
CA LEU A 100 -2.71 -1.17 15.92
C LEU A 100 -2.50 0.27 16.42
N GLU A 101 -2.00 0.43 17.66
CA GLU A 101 -1.88 1.75 18.26
C GLU A 101 -0.72 2.52 17.64
N SER A 102 0.44 1.90 17.43
CA SER A 102 1.53 2.57 16.70
C SER A 102 1.11 2.97 15.28
N THR A 103 0.31 2.14 14.60
CA THR A 103 -0.26 2.48 13.28
C THR A 103 -1.20 3.69 13.35
N LYS A 104 -2.11 3.72 14.35
CA LYS A 104 -3.00 4.85 14.59
C LYS A 104 -2.21 6.14 14.88
N GLN A 105 -1.13 6.06 15.66
CA GLN A 105 -0.27 7.21 15.97
C GLN A 105 0.49 7.72 14.74
N TYR A 106 0.89 6.81 13.85
CA TYR A 106 1.50 7.19 12.59
C TYR A 106 0.52 7.93 11.66
N VAL A 107 -0.73 7.44 11.56
CA VAL A 107 -1.80 8.15 10.83
C VAL A 107 -2.00 9.56 11.37
N LYS A 108 -2.10 9.73 12.70
CA LYS A 108 -2.21 11.06 13.32
C LYS A 108 -1.01 11.96 13.02
N SER A 109 0.19 11.38 12.89
CA SER A 109 1.41 12.12 12.56
C SER A 109 1.40 12.58 11.11
N LEU A 110 0.87 11.78 10.18
CA LEU A 110 0.67 12.17 8.78
C LEU A 110 -0.32 13.31 8.62
N GLU A 111 -1.43 13.30 9.36
CA GLU A 111 -2.42 14.39 9.30
C GLU A 111 -1.79 15.73 9.71
N LYS A 112 -0.78 15.74 10.58
CA LYS A 112 -0.02 16.93 10.96
C LYS A 112 0.92 17.45 9.87
N THR A 113 1.23 16.64 8.85
CA THR A 113 2.09 17.07 7.72
C THR A 113 1.29 17.64 6.55
N GLY A 114 -0.02 17.87 6.73
CA GLY A 114 -0.90 18.41 5.69
C GLY A 114 -1.56 17.33 4.82
N VAL A 115 -1.43 16.06 5.17
CA VAL A 115 -2.21 14.98 4.54
C VAL A 115 -3.66 15.10 4.99
N SER A 116 -4.57 15.18 4.03
CA SER A 116 -6.02 15.21 4.27
C SER A 116 -6.59 13.80 4.22
N THR A 117 -7.40 13.44 5.21
CA THR A 117 -8.04 12.13 5.31
C THR A 117 -9.21 12.03 4.33
N VAL A 118 -9.13 11.09 3.39
CA VAL A 118 -10.20 10.78 2.43
C VAL A 118 -11.13 9.71 2.98
N LYS A 119 -10.55 8.67 3.60
CA LYS A 119 -11.29 7.56 4.21
C LYS A 119 -10.48 6.96 5.35
N SER A 120 -11.15 6.69 6.47
CA SER A 120 -10.56 5.97 7.59
C SER A 120 -11.59 4.99 8.16
N GLN A 121 -11.15 3.77 8.42
CA GLN A 121 -11.94 2.73 9.06
C GLN A 121 -11.06 1.99 10.06
N VAL A 122 -11.57 1.86 11.28
CA VAL A 122 -10.91 1.10 12.35
C VAL A 122 -11.90 0.11 12.92
N THR A 123 -11.49 -1.14 13.00
CA THR A 123 -12.18 -2.21 13.71
C THR A 123 -11.28 -2.65 14.85
N ASP A 124 -11.67 -2.33 16.09
CA ASP A 124 -10.93 -2.66 17.30
C ASP A 124 -11.48 -3.96 17.93
N ASP A 125 -11.44 -5.03 17.14
CA ASP A 125 -11.78 -6.37 17.63
C ASP A 125 -10.55 -6.98 18.31
N LYS A 126 -10.71 -7.47 19.55
CA LYS A 126 -9.59 -8.02 20.34
C LYS A 126 -8.90 -9.20 19.68
N LYS A 127 -9.57 -9.93 18.77
CA LYS A 127 -8.98 -11.06 18.06
C LYS A 127 -8.40 -10.63 16.71
N ASN A 128 -9.12 -9.78 15.97
CA ASN A 128 -8.75 -9.38 14.62
C ASN A 128 -8.88 -7.85 14.44
N PRO A 129 -7.96 -7.07 15.03
CA PRO A 129 -7.96 -5.63 14.82
C PRO A 129 -7.57 -5.29 13.38
N ILE A 130 -8.30 -4.35 12.78
CA ILE A 130 -8.09 -3.88 11.41
C ILE A 130 -8.08 -2.36 11.39
N LEU A 131 -7.16 -1.76 10.63
CA LEU A 131 -7.21 -0.36 10.25
C LEU A 131 -7.03 -0.25 8.74
N ASN A 132 -7.83 0.60 8.10
CA ASN A 132 -7.67 1.00 6.71
C ASN A 132 -7.78 2.52 6.62
N TYR A 133 -6.78 3.16 6.04
CA TYR A 133 -6.66 4.60 5.91
C TYR A 133 -6.28 4.98 4.48
N LEU A 134 -6.90 6.04 3.98
CA LEU A 134 -6.58 6.70 2.73
C LEU A 134 -6.44 8.20 3.01
N GLY A 135 -5.27 8.74 2.72
CA GLY A 135 -4.97 10.16 2.78
C GLY A 135 -4.50 10.68 1.42
N GLU A 136 -4.63 11.97 1.21
CA GLU A 136 -4.11 12.66 0.03
C GLU A 136 -3.43 13.98 0.40
N SER A 137 -2.47 14.38 -0.43
CA SER A 137 -1.81 15.68 -0.40
C SER A 137 -1.69 16.21 -1.83
N ASP A 138 -1.15 17.42 -1.97
CA ASP A 138 -0.87 18.02 -3.29
C ASP A 138 0.17 17.26 -4.13
N SER A 139 0.93 16.36 -3.51
CA SER A 139 2.09 15.70 -4.12
C SER A 139 1.99 14.17 -4.13
N TYR A 140 1.15 13.58 -3.28
CA TYR A 140 1.00 12.13 -3.18
C TYR A 140 -0.34 11.70 -2.59
N ASP A 141 -0.79 10.52 -2.99
CA ASP A 141 -1.83 9.74 -2.32
C ASP A 141 -1.15 8.69 -1.41
N ILE A 142 -1.69 8.45 -0.22
CA ILE A 142 -1.15 7.47 0.74
C ILE A 142 -2.26 6.53 1.24
N SER A 143 -1.99 5.22 1.22
CA SER A 143 -2.85 4.20 1.84
C SER A 143 -2.12 3.48 2.94
N ILE A 144 -2.79 3.25 4.06
CA ILE A 144 -2.25 2.49 5.19
C ILE A 144 -3.26 1.42 5.58
N SER A 145 -2.79 0.19 5.73
CA SER A 145 -3.58 -0.90 6.28
C SER A 145 -2.84 -1.58 7.42
N TYR A 146 -3.55 -1.92 8.48
CA TYR A 146 -3.06 -2.80 9.52
C TYR A 146 -3.98 -4.00 9.67
N THR A 147 -3.39 -5.19 9.76
CA THR A 147 -4.08 -6.46 10.05
C THR A 147 -3.08 -7.47 10.58
N GLY A 148 -3.41 -8.16 11.69
CA GLY A 148 -2.63 -9.30 12.17
C GLY A 148 -1.17 -8.98 12.52
N GLY A 149 -0.89 -7.79 13.07
CA GLY A 149 0.47 -7.36 13.41
C GLY A 149 1.29 -6.81 12.23
N ILE A 150 0.70 -6.72 11.04
CA ILE A 150 1.36 -6.24 9.84
C ILE A 150 0.78 -4.89 9.46
N THR A 151 1.65 -3.91 9.24
CA THR A 151 1.29 -2.61 8.67
C THR A 151 1.84 -2.52 7.26
N THR A 152 0.98 -2.15 6.32
CA THR A 152 1.36 -1.84 4.94
C THR A 152 1.11 -0.37 4.67
N ILE A 153 2.12 0.32 4.16
CA ILE A 153 2.03 1.73 3.75
C ILE A 153 2.34 1.79 2.27
N SER A 154 1.45 2.35 1.47
CA SER A 154 1.69 2.59 0.04
C SER A 154 1.53 4.06 -0.27
N ILE A 155 2.48 4.62 -1.01
CA ILE A 155 2.58 6.03 -1.37
C ILE A 155 2.69 6.10 -2.88
N THR A 156 1.78 6.85 -3.50
CA THR A 156 1.80 7.09 -4.95
C THR A 156 1.98 8.59 -5.20
N LYS A 157 3.03 9.00 -5.91
CA LYS A 157 3.20 10.41 -6.29
C LYS A 157 2.15 10.78 -7.33
N THR A 158 1.51 11.93 -7.15
CA THR A 158 0.44 12.41 -8.04
C THR A 158 0.96 13.33 -9.16
N LYS A 159 2.24 13.68 -9.13
CA LYS A 159 2.91 14.58 -10.09
C LYS A 159 4.19 13.97 -10.65
#